data_AF-A0A7S1M4U8-F1
#
_entry.id   AF-A0A7S1M4U8-F1
#
_cell.length_a   1.000
_cell.length_b   1.000
_cell.length_c   1.000
_cell.angle_alpha   90.00
_cell.angle_beta   90.00
_cell.angle_gamma   90.00
#
_symmetry.space_group_name_H-M   'P 1'
#
loop_
_entity.id
_entity.type
_entity.pdbx_description
1 polymer ?
#
loop_
_entity_poly.entity_id
_entity_poly.type
_entity_poly.pdbx_seq_one_letter_code
_entity_poly.pdbx_strand_id
1 'polypeptide(L)'
;MVRRSVAVASLLVGRFSAAAAEGGPSAVESAFQDFVHKYDRQYSSMEEEQQRFAIFQKSYDYVKATNAKGLSYTVGLNQFADQTPEEFQAGHLGLLAPAEASKIWTGLPHLGTHRYSGAKLAEAVDWTEQGAVTPPKNQKQCGSCWAFSITGALE
;
A
#
# COMPACT_ATOMS: atom_id res chain seq x y z
N MET A 1 75.58 -14.36 -0.91
CA MET A 1 74.74 -14.33 -2.12
C MET A 1 73.62 -15.35 -1.94
N VAL A 2 72.51 -14.94 -1.32
CA VAL A 2 71.42 -15.85 -0.91
C VAL A 2 70.23 -15.62 -1.84
N ARG A 3 69.87 -16.66 -2.61
CA ARG A 3 68.70 -16.71 -3.48
C ARG A 3 67.42 -16.72 -2.65
N ARG A 4 66.45 -15.89 -2.99
CA ARG A 4 65.05 -16.06 -2.59
C ARG A 4 64.20 -16.19 -3.84
N SER A 5 63.79 -17.42 -4.13
CA SER A 5 62.78 -17.75 -5.13
C SER A 5 61.42 -17.33 -4.58
N VAL A 6 60.67 -16.54 -5.36
CA VAL A 6 59.27 -16.22 -5.08
C VAL A 6 58.42 -17.15 -5.94
N ALA A 7 57.66 -18.04 -5.31
CA ALA A 7 56.66 -18.87 -5.97
C ALA A 7 55.36 -18.07 -6.10
N VAL A 8 54.88 -17.88 -7.33
CA VAL A 8 53.59 -17.27 -7.63
C VAL A 8 52.53 -18.37 -7.62
N ALA A 9 51.69 -18.40 -6.59
CA ALA A 9 50.54 -19.29 -6.53
C ALA A 9 49.42 -18.74 -7.43
N SER A 10 49.18 -19.41 -8.56
CA SER A 10 48.02 -19.14 -9.42
C SER A 10 46.77 -19.74 -8.77
N LEU A 11 45.89 -18.88 -8.24
CA LEU A 11 44.54 -19.28 -7.83
C LEU A 11 43.68 -19.48 -9.08
N LEU A 12 43.37 -20.73 -9.38
CA LEU A 12 42.31 -21.11 -10.32
C LEU A 12 40.97 -20.70 -9.71
N VAL A 13 40.39 -19.62 -10.23
CA VAL A 13 38.99 -19.26 -9.94
C VAL A 13 38.10 -20.28 -10.64
N GLY A 14 37.63 -21.27 -9.87
CA GLY A 14 36.63 -22.22 -10.32
C GLY A 14 35.34 -21.49 -10.69
N ARG A 15 34.92 -21.63 -11.96
CA ARG A 15 33.62 -21.15 -12.43
C ARG A 15 32.53 -22.05 -11.84
N PHE A 16 31.81 -21.56 -10.83
CA PHE A 16 30.52 -22.14 -10.48
C PHE A 16 29.50 -21.72 -11.54
N SER A 17 29.07 -22.66 -12.38
CA SER A 17 27.85 -22.48 -13.18
C SER A 17 26.67 -22.63 -12.25
N ALA A 18 25.93 -21.55 -12.02
CA ALA A 18 24.57 -21.64 -11.52
C ALA A 18 23.73 -22.29 -12.62
N ALA A 19 23.16 -23.47 -12.32
CA ALA A 19 22.15 -24.07 -13.17
C ALA A 19 20.92 -23.15 -13.13
N ALA A 20 20.61 -22.50 -14.26
CA ALA A 20 19.35 -21.79 -14.42
C ALA A 20 18.22 -22.81 -14.35
N ALA A 21 17.25 -22.58 -13.46
CA ALA A 21 15.99 -23.30 -13.49
C ALA A 21 15.32 -23.04 -14.84
N GLU A 22 15.05 -24.10 -15.60
CA GLU A 22 14.37 -23.99 -16.89
C GLU A 22 12.89 -23.66 -16.66
N GLY A 23 12.56 -22.39 -16.93
CA GLY A 23 11.21 -21.83 -16.83
C GLY A 23 11.32 -20.36 -16.48
N GLY A 24 10.84 -19.47 -17.37
CA GLY A 24 10.74 -18.05 -17.05
C GLY A 24 9.86 -17.82 -15.82
N PRO A 25 9.90 -16.60 -15.23
CA PRO A 25 9.12 -16.30 -14.05
C PRO A 25 7.63 -16.57 -14.30
N SER A 26 6.97 -17.18 -13.33
CA SER A 26 5.52 -17.33 -13.31
C SER A 26 4.83 -15.97 -13.42
N ALA A 27 3.55 -15.97 -13.77
CA ALA A 27 2.77 -14.74 -13.92
C ALA A 27 2.76 -13.89 -12.63
N VAL A 28 2.79 -14.54 -11.47
CA VAL A 28 2.80 -13.85 -10.17
C VAL A 28 4.19 -13.35 -9.77
N GLU A 29 5.26 -14.07 -10.12
CA GLU A 29 6.64 -13.56 -9.96
C GLU A 29 6.88 -12.34 -10.84
N SER A 30 6.40 -12.37 -12.08
CA SER A 30 6.47 -11.21 -12.99
C SER A 30 5.68 -10.03 -12.44
N ALA A 31 4.45 -10.27 -11.95
CA ALA A 31 3.62 -9.22 -11.35
C ALA A 31 4.24 -8.64 -10.06
N PHE A 32 4.98 -9.45 -9.29
CA PHE A 32 5.68 -8.97 -8.11
C PHE A 32 6.87 -8.08 -8.47
N GLN A 33 7.65 -8.45 -9.49
CA GLN A 33 8.74 -7.61 -10.00
C GLN A 33 8.20 -6.26 -10.48
N ASP A 34 7.12 -6.25 -11.26
CA ASP A 34 6.45 -5.03 -11.70
C ASP A 34 5.95 -4.19 -10.50
N PHE A 35 5.41 -4.84 -9.47
CA PHE A 35 4.97 -4.18 -8.23
C PHE A 35 6.15 -3.52 -7.49
N VAL A 36 7.26 -4.24 -7.32
CA VAL A 36 8.47 -3.74 -6.66
C VAL A 36 9.00 -2.51 -7.39
N HIS A 37 9.07 -2.56 -8.73
CA HIS A 37 9.48 -1.43 -9.55
C HIS A 37 8.48 -0.25 -9.51
N LYS A 38 7.18 -0.53 -9.60
CA LYS A 38 6.13 0.50 -9.66
C LYS A 38 6.02 1.29 -8.36
N TYR A 39 6.20 0.65 -7.21
CA TYR A 39 6.04 1.26 -5.89
C TYR A 39 7.37 1.52 -5.17
N ASP A 40 8.49 1.40 -5.88
CA ASP A 40 9.84 1.61 -5.36
C ASP A 40 10.08 0.86 -4.04
N ARG A 41 9.74 -0.44 -4.05
CA ARG A 41 9.87 -1.28 -2.85
C ARG A 41 11.33 -1.61 -2.61
N GLN A 42 11.74 -1.46 -1.35
CA GLN A 42 13.07 -1.81 -0.88
C GLN A 42 12.90 -2.73 0.32
N TYR A 43 13.51 -3.90 0.24
CA TYR A 43 13.51 -4.91 1.30
C TYR A 43 14.93 -5.02 1.86
N SER A 44 15.04 -5.12 3.18
CA SER A 44 16.31 -5.10 3.91
C SER A 44 17.10 -6.40 3.80
N SER A 45 16.43 -7.50 3.44
CA SER A 45 16.99 -8.85 3.37
C SER A 45 16.23 -9.70 2.35
N MET A 46 16.88 -10.78 1.88
CA MET A 46 16.23 -11.77 1.02
C MET A 46 15.08 -12.47 1.75
N GLU A 47 15.22 -12.67 3.06
CA GLU A 47 14.18 -13.22 3.91
C GLU A 47 12.94 -12.32 3.96
N GLU A 48 13.13 -11.00 4.09
CA GLU A 48 12.02 -10.04 4.02
C GLU A 48 11.37 -10.04 2.64
N GLU A 49 12.15 -10.01 1.57
CA GLU A 49 11.62 -10.04 0.20
C GLU A 49 10.77 -11.31 -0.04
N GLN A 50 11.24 -12.47 0.43
CA GLN A 50 10.50 -13.72 0.32
C GLN A 50 9.18 -13.69 1.12
N GLN A 51 9.19 -13.10 2.32
CA GLN A 51 7.98 -12.90 3.11
C GLN A 51 6.99 -11.97 2.40
N ARG A 52 7.48 -10.86 1.84
CA ARG A 52 6.68 -9.85 1.12
C ARG A 52 6.10 -10.44 -0.17
N PHE A 53 6.86 -11.26 -0.88
CA PHE A 53 6.36 -12.03 -2.02
C PHE A 53 5.25 -13.00 -1.62
N ALA A 54 5.39 -13.72 -0.50
CA ALA A 54 4.34 -14.63 -0.02
C ALA A 54 3.04 -13.90 0.37
N ILE A 55 3.14 -12.68 0.90
CA ILE A 55 1.99 -11.81 1.16
C ILE A 55 1.38 -11.32 -0.17
N PHE A 56 2.22 -10.86 -1.09
CA PHE A 56 1.79 -10.41 -2.41
C PHE A 56 1.06 -11.50 -3.20
N GLN A 57 1.54 -12.74 -3.14
CA GLN A 57 0.87 -13.90 -3.73
C GLN A 57 -0.58 -14.04 -3.24
N LYS A 58 -0.79 -13.92 -1.91
CA LYS A 58 -2.14 -13.98 -1.34
C LYS A 58 -3.02 -12.83 -1.84
N SER A 59 -2.46 -11.63 -1.96
CA SER A 59 -3.17 -10.47 -2.54
C SER A 59 -3.49 -10.67 -4.02
N TYR A 60 -2.58 -11.25 -4.80
CA TYR A 60 -2.76 -11.58 -6.21
C TYR A 60 -3.91 -12.58 -6.41
N ASP A 61 -3.93 -13.65 -5.62
CA ASP A 61 -4.98 -14.66 -5.66
C ASP A 61 -6.33 -14.09 -5.18
N TYR A 62 -6.32 -13.25 -4.15
CA TYR A 62 -7.52 -12.54 -3.69
C TYR A 62 -8.12 -11.65 -4.79
N VAL A 63 -7.28 -10.91 -5.52
CA VAL A 63 -7.73 -10.05 -6.62
C VAL A 63 -8.37 -10.88 -7.73
N LYS A 64 -7.72 -11.95 -8.18
CA LYS A 64 -8.27 -12.85 -9.21
C LYS A 64 -9.59 -13.47 -8.78
N ALA A 65 -9.65 -14.01 -7.56
CA ALA A 65 -10.85 -14.67 -7.04
C ALA A 65 -12.01 -13.70 -6.83
N THR A 66 -11.74 -12.45 -6.41
CA THR A 66 -12.79 -11.46 -6.16
C THR A 66 -13.35 -10.89 -7.47
N ASN A 67 -12.49 -10.58 -8.44
CA ASN A 67 -12.93 -10.03 -9.71
C ASN A 67 -13.68 -11.07 -10.58
N ALA A 68 -13.39 -12.36 -10.41
CA ALA A 68 -14.15 -13.43 -11.06
C ALA A 68 -15.61 -13.56 -10.59
N LYS A 69 -15.99 -12.93 -9.46
CA LYS A 69 -17.35 -12.99 -8.91
C LYS A 69 -18.35 -12.06 -9.64
N GLY A 70 -17.89 -11.14 -10.49
CA GLY A 70 -18.76 -10.20 -11.19
C GLY A 70 -19.51 -9.24 -10.24
N LEU A 71 -18.86 -8.79 -9.17
CA LEU A 71 -19.42 -7.83 -8.22
C LEU A 71 -19.58 -6.45 -8.86
N SER A 72 -20.33 -5.55 -8.20
CA SER A 72 -20.45 -4.14 -8.59
C SER A 72 -19.15 -3.35 -8.48
N TYR A 73 -18.09 -3.96 -7.97
CA TYR A 73 -16.77 -3.38 -7.82
C TYR A 73 -15.69 -4.41 -8.19
N THR A 74 -14.52 -3.89 -8.54
CA THR A 74 -13.30 -4.67 -8.73
C THR A 74 -12.24 -4.27 -7.72
N VAL A 75 -11.37 -5.20 -7.38
CA VAL A 75 -10.17 -4.95 -6.59
C VAL A 75 -8.93 -5.03 -7.48
N GLY A 76 -7.84 -4.39 -7.06
CA GLY A 76 -6.59 -4.38 -7.81
C GLY A 76 -5.38 -4.36 -6.89
N LEU A 77 -4.23 -4.78 -7.43
CA LEU A 77 -2.95 -4.71 -6.74
C LEU A 77 -2.50 -3.26 -6.68
N ASN A 78 -2.36 -2.75 -5.46
CA ASN A 78 -1.95 -1.37 -5.19
C ASN A 78 -0.75 -1.37 -4.24
N GLN A 79 -0.34 -0.19 -3.78
CA GLN A 79 0.79 0.04 -2.85
C GLN A 79 0.67 -0.64 -1.46
N PHE A 80 -0.33 -1.48 -1.24
CA PHE A 80 -0.52 -2.25 0.00
C PHE A 80 -0.52 -3.77 -0.26
N ALA A 81 -0.25 -4.20 -1.51
CA ALA A 81 -0.37 -5.60 -1.90
C ALA A 81 0.60 -6.55 -1.16
N ASP A 82 1.71 -6.05 -0.62
CA ASP A 82 2.70 -6.80 0.16
C ASP A 82 2.57 -6.61 1.68
N GLN A 83 1.45 -6.06 2.16
CA GLN A 83 1.15 -5.91 3.59
C GLN A 83 0.08 -6.89 4.05
N THR A 84 0.21 -7.41 5.27
CA THR A 84 -0.89 -8.16 5.90
C THR A 84 -2.00 -7.20 6.36
N PRO A 85 -3.23 -7.69 6.60
CA PRO A 85 -4.30 -6.86 7.18
C PRO A 85 -3.88 -6.19 8.49
N GLU A 86 -3.10 -6.87 9.33
CA GLU A 86 -2.63 -6.37 10.62
C GLU A 86 -1.59 -5.26 10.44
N GLU A 87 -0.65 -5.42 9.50
CA GLU A 87 0.33 -4.38 9.17
C GLU A 87 -0.36 -3.15 8.58
N PHE A 88 -1.34 -3.36 7.68
CA PHE A 88 -2.13 -2.28 7.11
C PHE A 88 -2.90 -1.53 8.19
N GLN A 89 -3.55 -2.26 9.10
CA GLN A 89 -4.28 -1.69 10.22
C GLN A 89 -3.36 -0.87 11.14
N ALA A 90 -2.20 -1.42 11.52
CA ALA A 90 -1.27 -0.76 12.42
C ALA A 90 -0.62 0.49 11.81
N GLY A 91 -0.41 0.52 10.50
CA GLY A 91 0.25 1.64 9.81
C GLY A 91 -0.70 2.71 9.28
N HIS A 92 -1.90 2.34 8.82
CA HIS A 92 -2.73 3.22 8.00
C HIS A 92 -4.08 3.60 8.62
N LEU A 93 -4.55 2.88 9.65
CA LEU A 93 -5.76 3.26 10.39
C LEU A 93 -5.39 4.09 11.62
N GLY A 94 -6.17 5.11 11.92
CA GLY A 94 -5.87 6.02 13.04
C GLY A 94 -7.05 6.80 13.60
N LEU A 95 -8.28 6.46 13.21
CA LEU A 95 -9.46 7.09 13.80
C LEU A 95 -9.65 6.57 15.23
N LEU A 96 -9.45 7.45 16.20
CA LEU A 96 -9.76 7.21 17.61
C LEU A 96 -11.09 7.88 17.94
N ALA A 97 -12.19 7.16 17.71
CA ALA A 97 -13.50 7.62 18.13
C ALA A 97 -13.70 7.37 19.64
N PRO A 98 -14.25 8.33 20.40
CA PRO A 98 -14.68 8.06 21.77
C PRO A 98 -15.66 6.90 21.82
N ALA A 99 -15.56 6.06 22.86
CA ALA A 99 -16.46 4.91 23.05
C ALA A 99 -17.94 5.32 23.10
N GLU A 100 -18.22 6.57 23.47
CA GLU A 100 -19.54 7.17 23.40
C GLU A 100 -19.52 8.37 22.46
N ALA A 101 -20.20 8.25 21.32
CA ALA A 101 -20.30 9.33 20.33
C ALA A 101 -20.93 10.61 20.92
N SER A 102 -21.76 10.49 21.94
CA SER A 102 -22.36 11.61 22.70
C SER A 102 -21.30 12.50 23.37
N LYS A 103 -20.10 11.96 23.65
CA LYS A 103 -19.02 12.70 24.32
C LYS A 103 -18.15 13.52 23.39
N ILE A 104 -18.24 13.33 22.06
CA ILE A 104 -17.43 14.06 21.07
C ILE A 104 -17.66 15.57 21.16
N TRP A 105 -18.88 15.99 21.50
CA TRP A 105 -19.32 17.38 21.47
C TRP A 105 -19.61 17.95 22.88
N THR A 106 -19.20 17.26 23.95
CA THR A 106 -19.46 17.68 25.32
C THR A 106 -18.86 19.06 25.60
N GLY A 107 -19.68 20.00 26.06
CA GLY A 107 -19.26 21.36 26.41
C GLY A 107 -19.28 22.36 25.25
N LEU A 108 -19.62 21.94 24.03
CA LEU A 108 -19.77 22.83 22.89
C LEU A 108 -21.22 23.31 22.74
N PRO A 109 -21.45 24.56 22.32
CA PRO A 109 -22.79 25.06 22.06
C PRO A 109 -23.42 24.32 20.88
N HIS A 110 -24.65 23.82 21.07
CA HIS A 110 -25.43 23.25 19.97
C HIS A 110 -26.01 24.38 19.12
N LEU A 111 -25.48 24.56 17.91
CA LEU A 111 -25.93 25.59 16.96
C LEU A 111 -27.18 25.19 16.16
N GLY A 112 -27.83 24.09 16.56
CA GLY A 112 -28.94 23.48 15.83
C GLY A 112 -28.52 22.34 14.92
N THR A 113 -29.52 21.66 14.36
CA THR A 113 -29.34 20.57 13.40
C THR A 113 -29.94 21.03 12.08
N HIS A 114 -29.18 20.88 10.99
CA HIS A 114 -29.68 21.22 9.66
C HIS A 114 -30.98 20.45 9.38
N ARG A 115 -32.02 21.17 8.95
CA ARG A 115 -33.27 20.60 8.47
C ARG A 115 -33.37 20.87 6.98
N TYR A 116 -33.44 19.80 6.21
CA TYR A 116 -33.69 19.90 4.78
C TYR A 116 -35.03 20.59 4.54
N SER A 117 -35.02 21.59 3.66
CA SER A 117 -36.17 22.47 3.40
C SER A 117 -37.22 21.87 2.47
N GLY A 118 -36.95 20.71 1.86
CA GLY A 118 -37.80 20.13 0.80
C GLY A 118 -37.53 20.70 -0.60
N ALA A 119 -36.52 21.58 -0.75
CA ALA A 119 -36.15 22.13 -2.05
C ALA A 119 -35.58 21.05 -2.99
N LYS A 120 -36.03 21.02 -4.25
CA LYS A 120 -35.56 20.05 -5.25
C LYS A 120 -34.02 20.00 -5.29
N LEU A 121 -33.47 18.80 -5.09
CA LEU A 121 -32.03 18.53 -5.14
C LEU A 121 -31.59 18.20 -6.58
N ALA A 122 -30.29 18.40 -6.85
CA ALA A 122 -29.66 17.90 -8.06
C ALA A 122 -29.66 16.36 -8.06
N GLU A 123 -29.72 15.76 -9.25
CA GLU A 123 -29.66 14.28 -9.39
C GLU A 123 -28.25 13.73 -9.11
N ALA A 124 -27.21 14.53 -9.38
CA ALA A 124 -25.82 14.22 -9.06
C ALA A 124 -25.06 15.52 -8.76
N VAL A 125 -24.05 15.43 -7.90
CA VAL A 125 -23.14 16.53 -7.55
C VAL A 125 -21.72 15.98 -7.52
N ASP A 126 -20.81 16.60 -8.27
CA ASP A 126 -19.38 16.37 -8.20
C ASP A 126 -18.66 17.70 -7.89
N TRP A 127 -18.06 17.81 -6.71
CA TRP A 127 -17.35 19.02 -6.28
C TRP A 127 -15.97 19.17 -6.94
N THR A 128 -15.42 18.09 -7.52
CA THR A 128 -14.14 18.14 -8.25
C THR A 128 -14.28 18.94 -9.54
N GLU A 129 -15.42 18.80 -10.22
CA GLU A 129 -15.76 19.59 -11.43
C GLU A 129 -16.01 21.06 -11.11
N GLN A 130 -16.33 21.37 -9.86
CA GLN A 130 -16.62 22.73 -9.39
C GLN A 130 -15.39 23.43 -8.80
N GLY A 131 -14.22 22.79 -8.81
CA GLY A 131 -12.98 23.37 -8.28
C GLY A 131 -12.95 23.48 -6.75
N ALA A 132 -13.83 22.75 -6.05
CA ALA A 132 -13.94 22.76 -4.58
C ALA A 132 -13.25 21.54 -3.93
N VAL A 133 -12.35 20.87 -4.66
CA VAL A 133 -11.61 19.69 -4.16
C VAL A 133 -10.14 19.82 -4.53
N THR A 134 -9.26 19.71 -3.54
CA THR A 134 -7.80 19.71 -3.75
C THR A 134 -7.30 18.35 -4.26
N PRO A 135 -6.09 18.28 -4.87
CA PRO A 135 -5.53 17.00 -5.30
C PRO A 135 -5.40 15.99 -4.14
N PRO A 136 -5.60 14.68 -4.40
CA PRO A 136 -5.45 13.66 -3.36
C PRO A 136 -4.10 13.72 -2.66
N LYS A 137 -4.13 13.62 -1.33
CA LYS A 137 -2.94 13.64 -0.47
C LYS A 137 -2.67 12.25 0.12
N ASN A 138 -1.50 12.05 0.72
CA ASN A 138 -1.09 10.78 1.31
C ASN A 138 -0.70 10.93 2.79
N GLN A 139 -1.49 10.32 3.69
CA GLN A 139 -1.26 10.36 5.15
C GLN A 139 -0.05 9.53 5.63
N LYS A 140 0.52 8.70 4.75
CA LYS A 140 1.63 7.76 5.07
C LYS A 140 1.27 6.87 6.26
N GLN A 141 2.21 6.66 7.19
CA GLN A 141 2.07 5.78 8.36
C GLN A 141 1.73 6.54 9.65
N CYS A 142 1.01 7.66 9.55
CA CYS A 142 0.83 8.60 10.67
C CYS A 142 -0.54 8.53 11.37
N GLY A 143 -1.45 7.62 10.99
CA GLY A 143 -2.79 7.54 11.58
C GLY A 143 -3.60 8.86 11.55
N SER A 144 -3.26 9.77 10.62
CA SER A 144 -3.72 11.16 10.62
C SER A 144 -4.96 11.41 9.76
N CYS A 145 -5.69 10.35 9.35
CA CYS A 145 -6.86 10.44 8.48
C CYS A 145 -7.91 11.45 8.95
N TRP A 146 -8.10 11.59 10.27
CA TRP A 146 -9.02 12.55 10.87
C TRP A 146 -8.63 14.01 10.54
N ALA A 147 -7.34 14.34 10.54
CA ALA A 147 -6.85 15.68 10.20
C ALA A 147 -7.01 15.98 8.71
N PHE A 148 -6.78 14.98 7.84
CA PHE A 148 -7.01 15.11 6.40
C PHE A 148 -8.51 15.30 6.09
N SER A 149 -9.39 14.59 6.81
CA SER A 149 -10.84 14.77 6.67
C SER A 149 -11.30 16.17 7.06
N ILE A 150 -10.73 16.75 8.13
CA ILE A 150 -11.09 18.11 8.57
C ILE A 150 -10.57 19.15 7.58
N THR A 151 -9.28 19.06 7.19
CA THR A 151 -8.69 20.01 6.26
C THR A 151 -9.35 19.96 4.89
N GLY A 152 -9.65 18.77 4.35
CA GLY A 152 -10.38 18.64 3.09
C GLY A 152 -11.82 19.17 3.11
N ALA A 153 -12.44 19.29 4.29
CA ALA A 153 -13.74 19.94 4.43
C ALA A 153 -13.67 21.47 4.57
N LEU A 154 -12.48 22.01 4.89
CA LEU A 154 -12.23 23.44 5.09
C LEU A 154 -11.60 24.13 3.86
N GLU A 155 -10.85 23.38 3.05
CA GLU A 155 -10.25 23.82 1.79
C GLU A 155 -11.29 24.13 0.71
#